data_AF-A0AAV0MAA7-F1
#
_entry.id   AF-A0AAV0MAA7-F1
#
_cell.length_a   1.000
_cell.length_b   1.000
_cell.length_c   1.000
_cell.angle_alpha   90.00
_cell.angle_beta   90.00
_cell.angle_gamma   90.00
#
_symmetry.space_group_name_H-M   'P 1'
#
loop_
_entity.id
_entity.type
_entity.pdbx_description
1 polymer ?
#
loop_
_entity_poly.entity_id
_entity_poly.type
_entity_poly.pdbx_seq_one_letter_code
_entity_poly.pdbx_strand_id
1 'polypeptide(L)'
;MGDYYDIDDILAEEDFVPVQFHKAVNGVKIDESSERGFVEQDSKAELPFWLARGLHLQQAISIKVPACFNRNTRLEIEADAGSVDLRSRCSYFYEFGCKVAPFCDKSIGLLVSYTFKARYKEVLYKAHTKAFAAASKIMNFLTKEETNCEILSP
;
A
#
# COMPACT_ATOMS: atom_id res chain seq x y z
N MET A 1 -13.54 -3.36 -6.13
CA MET A 1 -13.77 -4.81 -6.24
C MET A 1 -12.81 -5.23 -7.33
N GLY A 2 -11.67 -5.83 -6.97
CA GLY A 2 -10.58 -6.06 -7.91
C GLY A 2 -10.97 -7.07 -8.98
N ASP A 3 -10.52 -6.84 -10.21
CA ASP A 3 -10.63 -7.78 -11.32
C ASP A 3 -9.47 -8.78 -11.22
N TYR A 4 -9.78 -10.07 -11.30
CA TYR A 4 -8.76 -11.12 -11.19
C TYR A 4 -7.72 -11.04 -12.32
N TYR A 5 -8.09 -10.49 -13.47
CA TYR A 5 -7.22 -10.38 -14.63
C TYR A 5 -6.51 -9.02 -14.76
N ASP A 6 -6.81 -8.07 -13.86
CA ASP A 6 -6.12 -6.79 -13.87
C ASP A 6 -4.74 -6.93 -13.21
N ILE A 7 -3.71 -6.56 -13.95
CA ILE A 7 -2.32 -6.66 -13.54
C ILE A 7 -2.04 -5.68 -12.41
N ASP A 8 -2.61 -4.47 -12.47
CA ASP A 8 -2.42 -3.46 -11.43
C ASP A 8 -3.03 -3.94 -10.11
N ASP A 9 -4.19 -4.60 -10.17
CA ASP A 9 -4.84 -5.22 -9.02
C ASP A 9 -3.98 -6.31 -8.36
N ILE A 10 -3.34 -7.16 -9.17
CA ILE A 10 -2.43 -8.22 -8.69
C ILE A 10 -1.19 -7.60 -8.03
N LEU A 11 -0.57 -6.62 -8.70
CA LEU A 11 0.65 -5.96 -8.22
C LEU A 11 0.38 -5.15 -6.95
N ALA A 12 -0.80 -4.55 -6.81
CA ALA A 12 -1.20 -3.84 -5.60
C ALA A 12 -1.33 -4.78 -4.38
N GLU A 13 -1.60 -6.09 -4.58
CA GLU A 13 -1.69 -7.07 -3.49
C GLU A 13 -0.36 -7.78 -3.17
N GLU A 14 0.69 -7.56 -3.97
CA GLU A 14 2.01 -8.17 -3.76
C GLU A 14 2.78 -7.54 -2.59
N ASP A 15 2.45 -6.30 -2.22
CA ASP A 15 3.13 -5.58 -1.14
C ASP A 15 3.07 -6.34 0.20
N PHE A 16 4.21 -6.33 0.90
CA PHE A 16 4.38 -7.03 2.18
C PHE A 16 3.70 -6.26 3.32
N VAL A 17 2.97 -7.00 4.16
CA VAL A 17 2.31 -6.48 5.35
C VAL A 17 2.83 -7.17 6.61
N PRO A 18 3.02 -6.40 7.70
CA PRO A 18 3.38 -6.98 8.98
C PRO A 18 2.18 -7.75 9.56
N VAL A 19 2.41 -9.00 9.93
CA VAL A 19 1.39 -9.88 10.50
C VAL A 19 1.83 -10.46 11.83
N GLN A 20 0.86 -10.84 12.66
CA GLN A 20 1.08 -11.57 13.90
C GLN A 20 0.27 -12.86 13.89
N PHE A 21 0.92 -14.00 14.11
CA PHE A 21 0.28 -15.31 14.16
C PHE A 21 -0.42 -15.53 15.49
N HIS A 22 -1.67 -16.02 15.47
CA HIS A 22 -2.41 -16.37 16.68
C HIS A 22 -2.27 -17.85 17.06
N LYS A 23 -1.87 -18.69 16.10
CA LYS A 23 -1.69 -20.13 16.29
C LYS A 23 -0.33 -20.53 15.75
N ALA A 24 0.29 -21.52 16.39
CA ALA A 24 1.49 -22.12 15.84
C ALA A 24 1.14 -22.82 14.51
N VAL A 25 1.90 -22.52 13.46
CA VAL A 25 1.71 -23.12 12.13
C VAL A 25 2.89 -24.02 11.85
N ASN A 26 2.62 -25.31 11.63
CA ASN A 26 3.66 -26.31 11.37
C ASN A 26 3.78 -26.56 9.86
N GLY A 27 4.97 -26.90 9.38
CA GLY A 27 5.25 -27.18 7.96
C GLY A 27 5.43 -25.96 7.08
N VAL A 28 5.55 -24.76 7.66
CA VAL A 28 5.78 -23.52 6.91
C VAL A 28 7.12 -22.92 7.34
N LYS A 29 7.97 -22.61 6.37
CA LYS A 29 9.19 -21.82 6.56
C LYS A 29 8.92 -20.42 6.03
N ILE A 30 8.82 -19.44 6.93
CA ILE A 30 8.63 -18.04 6.56
C ILE A 30 9.98 -17.35 6.36
N ASP A 31 10.98 -17.74 7.16
CA ASP A 31 12.36 -17.29 7.01
C ASP A 31 13.26 -18.49 6.74
N GLU A 32 14.18 -18.35 5.79
CA GLU A 32 15.18 -19.38 5.48
C GLU A 32 16.09 -19.66 6.67
N SER A 33 16.27 -18.67 7.56
CA SER A 33 17.06 -18.81 8.79
C SER A 33 16.39 -19.69 9.87
N SER A 34 15.07 -19.89 9.78
CA SER A 34 14.35 -20.79 10.68
C SER A 34 14.66 -22.25 10.34
N GLU A 35 15.59 -22.86 11.09
CA GLU A 35 15.85 -24.30 11.02
C GLU A 35 14.60 -25.13 11.38
N ARG A 36 13.73 -24.55 12.21
CA ARG A 36 12.50 -25.15 12.68
C ARG A 36 11.39 -24.84 11.66
N GLY A 37 10.87 -25.88 11.00
CA GLY A 37 9.73 -25.76 10.08
C GLY A 37 8.39 -25.44 10.76
N PHE A 38 8.41 -24.66 11.84
CA PHE A 38 7.22 -24.18 12.53
C PHE A 38 7.34 -22.71 12.90
N VAL A 39 6.19 -22.06 12.87
CA VAL A 39 5.97 -20.68 13.26
C VAL A 39 5.35 -20.70 14.65
N GLU A 40 5.98 -20.04 15.62
CA GLU A 40 5.47 -19.97 16.99
C GLU A 40 4.23 -19.08 17.08
N GLN A 41 3.37 -19.37 18.06
CA GLN A 41 2.27 -18.48 18.40
C GLN A 41 2.81 -17.09 18.78
N ASP A 42 2.12 -16.04 18.37
CA ASP A 42 2.49 -14.63 18.55
C ASP A 42 3.77 -14.17 17.85
N SER A 43 4.33 -15.02 16.98
CA SER A 43 5.42 -14.61 16.10
C SER A 43 4.96 -13.51 15.14
N LYS A 44 5.88 -12.60 14.84
CA LYS A 44 5.71 -11.53 13.86
C LYS A 44 6.44 -11.92 12.60
N ALA A 45 5.80 -11.71 11.46
CA ALA A 45 6.41 -11.91 10.16
C ALA A 45 5.91 -10.86 9.18
N GLU A 46 6.53 -10.81 8.00
CA GLU A 46 6.06 -10.05 6.86
C GLU A 46 5.60 -11.04 5.80
N LEU A 47 4.36 -10.86 5.32
CA LEU A 47 3.78 -11.69 4.27
C LEU A 47 3.20 -10.79 3.18
N PRO A 48 3.20 -11.24 1.91
CA PRO A 48 2.45 -10.56 0.87
C PRO A 48 0.96 -10.43 1.25
N PHE A 49 0.34 -9.30 0.93
CA PHE A 49 -1.03 -9.02 1.34
C PHE A 49 -2.05 -10.04 0.80
N TRP A 50 -1.90 -10.50 -0.45
CA TRP A 50 -2.77 -11.54 -1.02
C TRP A 50 -2.83 -12.82 -0.17
N LEU A 51 -1.70 -13.22 0.42
CA LEU A 51 -1.60 -14.38 1.31
C LEU A 51 -2.14 -14.06 2.70
N ALA A 52 -1.73 -12.91 3.25
CA ALA A 52 -2.14 -12.47 4.59
C ALA A 52 -3.67 -12.36 4.69
N ARG A 53 -4.32 -11.83 3.65
CA ARG A 53 -5.78 -11.73 3.56
C ARG A 53 -6.47 -13.09 3.71
N GLY A 54 -5.98 -14.12 3.02
CA GLY A 54 -6.53 -15.48 3.13
C GLY A 54 -6.39 -16.07 4.53
N LEU A 55 -5.21 -15.92 5.12
CA LEU A 55 -4.92 -16.40 6.48
C LEU A 55 -5.71 -15.66 7.56
N HIS A 56 -5.95 -14.36 7.36
CA HIS A 56 -6.75 -13.54 8.27
C HIS A 56 -8.21 -13.99 8.30
N LEU A 57 -8.80 -14.33 7.14
CA LEU A 57 -10.16 -14.87 7.06
C LEU A 57 -10.30 -16.22 7.78
N GLN A 58 -9.21 -16.99 7.85
CA GLN A 58 -9.14 -18.24 8.63
C GLN A 58 -8.84 -18.00 10.13
N GLN A 59 -8.76 -16.74 10.57
CA GLN A 59 -8.43 -16.35 11.95
C GLN A 59 -7.05 -16.87 12.40
N ALA A 60 -6.14 -17.13 11.46
CA ALA A 60 -4.79 -17.60 11.76
C ALA A 60 -3.84 -16.45 12.15
N ILE A 61 -4.09 -15.26 11.60
CA ILE A 61 -3.23 -14.08 11.77
C ILE A 61 -4.01 -12.78 11.98
N SER A 62 -3.37 -11.80 12.59
CA SER A 62 -3.80 -10.40 12.61
C SER A 62 -2.86 -9.57 11.73
N ILE A 63 -3.43 -8.80 10.81
CA ILE A 63 -2.69 -7.88 9.94
C ILE A 63 -2.51 -6.56 10.70
N LYS A 64 -1.28 -6.05 10.73
CA LYS A 64 -0.94 -4.77 11.35
C LYS A 64 -0.81 -3.68 10.29
N VAL A 65 -0.84 -2.43 10.75
CA VAL A 65 -0.71 -1.25 9.89
C VAL A 65 0.60 -1.33 9.09
N PRO A 66 0.54 -1.34 7.75
CA PRO A 66 1.74 -1.38 6.90
C PRO A 66 2.62 -0.14 7.08
N ALA A 67 3.91 -0.25 6.77
CA ALA A 67 4.87 0.83 6.95
C ALA A 67 4.50 2.11 6.17
N CYS A 68 3.90 1.95 4.98
CA CYS A 68 3.42 3.06 4.15
C CYS A 68 2.25 3.85 4.77
N PHE A 69 1.56 3.30 5.78
CA PHE A 69 0.48 3.99 6.53
C PHE A 69 0.86 4.26 7.99
N ASN A 70 2.15 4.22 8.31
CA ASN A 70 2.61 4.49 9.67
C ASN A 70 2.32 5.95 10.09
N ARG A 71 2.46 6.21 11.39
CA ARG A 71 2.20 7.54 11.97
C ARG A 71 3.05 8.64 11.34
N ASN A 72 4.30 8.37 10.99
CA ASN A 72 5.20 9.37 10.41
C ASN A 72 4.71 9.79 9.02
N THR A 73 4.37 8.82 8.18
CA THR A 73 3.80 9.05 6.84
C THR A 73 2.52 9.87 6.94
N ARG A 74 1.66 9.56 7.91
CA ARG A 74 0.44 10.33 8.16
C ARG A 74 0.73 11.80 8.48
N LEU A 75 1.68 12.07 9.38
CA LEU A 75 2.03 13.44 9.77
C LEU A 75 2.63 14.24 8.61
N GLU A 76 3.44 13.59 7.77
CA GLU A 76 4.00 14.23 6.58
C GLU A 76 2.91 14.57 5.55
N ILE A 77 1.97 13.65 5.31
CA ILE A 77 0.82 13.87 4.42
C ILE A 77 -0.07 15.01 4.96
N GLU A 78 -0.29 15.06 6.27
CA GLU A 78 -1.06 16.13 6.92
C GLU A 78 -0.36 17.50 6.83
N ALA A 79 0.98 17.52 6.83
CA ALA A 79 1.76 18.74 6.66
C ALA A 79 1.73 19.26 5.22
N ASP A 80 2.03 18.39 4.25
CA ASP A 80 1.94 18.68 2.82
C ASP A 80 1.91 17.38 2.00
N ALA A 81 0.71 16.93 1.65
CA ALA A 81 0.53 15.73 0.84
C ALA A 81 1.22 15.80 -0.54
N GLY A 82 1.44 17.00 -1.10
CA GLY A 82 2.04 17.20 -2.42
C GLY A 82 3.54 16.90 -2.48
N SER A 83 4.26 17.08 -1.37
CA SER A 83 5.71 16.87 -1.28
C SER A 83 6.12 15.47 -0.82
N VAL A 84 5.17 14.64 -0.38
CA VAL A 84 5.45 13.26 0.04
C VAL A 84 5.70 12.38 -1.18
N ASP A 85 6.82 11.65 -1.13
CA ASP A 85 7.12 10.57 -2.08
C ASP A 85 6.31 9.32 -1.72
N LEU A 86 5.10 9.23 -2.27
CA LEU A 86 4.24 8.05 -2.07
C LEU A 86 4.75 6.85 -2.85
N ARG A 87 5.36 7.07 -4.03
CA ARG A 87 5.80 5.99 -4.92
C ARG A 87 6.88 5.11 -4.30
N SER A 88 7.87 5.71 -3.63
CA SER A 88 8.92 4.93 -2.94
C SER A 88 8.41 4.18 -1.71
N ARG A 89 7.27 4.61 -1.15
CA ARG A 89 6.65 3.96 0.01
C ARG A 89 5.71 2.83 -0.38
N CYS A 90 4.90 3.06 -1.41
CA CYS A 90 3.95 2.11 -1.97
C CYS A 90 3.53 2.62 -3.35
N SER A 91 3.87 1.87 -4.40
CA SER A 91 3.58 2.30 -5.78
C SER A 91 2.08 2.37 -6.09
N TYR A 92 1.28 1.56 -5.40
CA TYR A 92 -0.19 1.49 -5.50
C TYR A 92 -0.86 2.00 -4.22
N PHE A 93 -0.37 3.11 -3.66
CA PHE A 93 -0.78 3.61 -2.34
C PHE A 93 -2.30 3.73 -2.16
N TYR A 94 -3.02 4.17 -3.19
CA TYR A 94 -4.46 4.41 -3.08
C TYR A 94 -5.23 3.08 -3.11
N GLU A 95 -4.89 2.23 -4.07
CA GLU A 95 -5.57 0.95 -4.24
C GLU A 95 -5.26 -0.03 -3.10
N PHE A 96 -3.98 -0.17 -2.76
CA PHE A 96 -3.52 -0.96 -1.63
C PHE A 96 -4.16 -0.48 -0.32
N GLY A 97 -4.22 0.84 -0.11
CA GLY A 97 -4.87 1.44 1.04
C GLY A 97 -6.36 1.08 1.16
N CYS A 98 -7.09 1.06 0.03
CA CYS A 98 -8.48 0.64 -0.01
C CYS A 98 -8.64 -0.85 0.32
N LYS A 99 -7.71 -1.70 -0.15
CA LYS A 99 -7.72 -3.14 0.08
C LYS A 99 -7.37 -3.52 1.52
N VAL A 100 -6.42 -2.82 2.16
CA VAL A 100 -5.95 -3.14 3.52
C VAL A 100 -6.82 -2.56 4.64
N ALA A 101 -7.49 -1.42 4.40
CA ALA A 101 -8.28 -0.72 5.41
C ALA A 101 -9.32 -1.58 6.16
N PRO A 102 -10.04 -2.53 5.52
CA PRO A 102 -10.99 -3.40 6.22
C PRO A 102 -10.34 -4.36 7.22
N PHE A 103 -9.06 -4.67 7.07
CA PHE A 103 -8.36 -5.71 7.84
C PHE A 103 -7.46 -5.16 8.95
N CYS A 104 -7.14 -3.86 8.92
CA CYS A 104 -6.23 -3.22 9.88
C CYS A 104 -6.92 -2.10 10.67
N ASP A 105 -7.06 -0.92 10.06
CA ASP A 105 -7.59 0.29 10.68
C ASP A 105 -8.43 1.08 9.67
N LYS A 106 -9.65 1.44 10.08
CA LYS A 106 -10.58 2.27 9.31
C LYS A 106 -9.99 3.65 9.01
N SER A 107 -9.05 4.13 9.83
CA SER A 107 -8.39 5.42 9.62
C SER A 107 -7.53 5.47 8.35
N ILE A 108 -7.10 4.31 7.82
CA ILE A 108 -6.37 4.21 6.56
C ILE A 108 -7.24 4.67 5.39
N GLY A 109 -8.50 4.23 5.33
CA GLY A 109 -9.42 4.66 4.27
C GLY A 109 -9.67 6.17 4.27
N LEU A 110 -9.74 6.78 5.46
CA LEU A 110 -9.84 8.24 5.61
C LEU A 110 -8.56 8.95 5.15
N LEU A 111 -7.39 8.42 5.52
CA LEU A 111 -6.09 8.96 5.10
C LEU A 111 -5.94 8.91 3.58
N VAL A 112 -6.26 7.78 2.95
CA VAL A 112 -6.22 7.59 1.49
C VAL A 112 -7.13 8.60 0.80
N SER A 113 -8.38 8.75 1.28
CA SER A 113 -9.33 9.72 0.72
C SER A 113 -8.86 11.17 0.87
N TYR A 114 -8.29 11.52 2.03
CA TYR A 114 -7.72 12.85 2.28
C TYR A 114 -6.54 13.14 1.34
N THR A 115 -5.58 12.20 1.27
CA THR A 115 -4.37 12.31 0.46
C THR A 115 -4.70 12.52 -1.02
N PHE A 116 -5.65 11.71 -1.53
CA PHE A 116 -6.12 11.83 -2.91
C PHE A 116 -6.68 13.21 -3.20
N LYS A 117 -7.59 13.72 -2.34
CA LYS A 117 -8.19 15.05 -2.52
C LYS A 117 -7.16 16.18 -2.45
N ALA A 118 -6.18 16.06 -1.56
CA ALA A 118 -5.13 17.06 -1.40
C ALA A 118 -4.24 17.13 -2.64
N ARG A 119 -3.82 15.97 -3.17
CA ARG A 119 -2.90 15.88 -4.31
C ARG A 119 -3.59 16.08 -5.67
N TYR A 120 -4.87 15.72 -5.79
CA TYR A 120 -5.61 15.78 -7.07
C TYR A 120 -5.53 17.15 -7.75
N LYS A 121 -5.72 18.23 -6.99
CA LYS A 121 -5.66 19.60 -7.55
C LYS A 121 -4.29 19.93 -8.11
N GLU A 122 -3.24 19.51 -7.42
CA GLU A 122 -1.87 19.79 -7.79
C GLU A 122 -1.44 18.97 -9.01
N VAL A 123 -1.77 17.67 -9.04
CA VAL A 123 -1.53 16.79 -10.19
C VAL A 123 -2.24 17.34 -11.43
N LEU A 124 -3.53 17.69 -11.31
CA LEU A 124 -4.33 18.21 -12.42
C LEU A 124 -3.81 19.57 -12.91
N TYR A 125 -3.48 20.49 -12.00
CA TYR A 125 -2.91 21.79 -12.37
C TYR A 125 -1.57 21.63 -13.11
N LYS A 126 -0.72 20.73 -12.63
CA LYS A 126 0.58 20.45 -13.25
C LYS A 126 0.40 19.84 -14.64
N ALA A 127 -0.46 18.83 -14.80
CA ALA A 127 -0.71 18.17 -16.08
C ALA A 127 -1.08 19.17 -17.21
N HIS A 128 -1.85 20.22 -16.91
CA HIS A 128 -2.26 21.24 -17.89
C HIS A 128 -1.26 22.38 -18.11
N THR A 129 -0.10 22.37 -17.45
CA THR A 129 0.89 23.45 -17.57
C THR A 129 2.06 23.00 -18.45
N LYS A 130 2.51 23.85 -19.40
CA LYS A 130 3.65 23.57 -20.32
C LYS A 130 4.96 23.16 -19.61
N ALA A 131 5.12 23.50 -18.33
CA ALA A 131 6.25 23.08 -17.49
C ALA A 131 6.27 21.57 -17.17
N PHE A 132 5.14 20.88 -17.32
CA PHE A 132 5.03 19.44 -17.10
C PHE A 132 5.77 18.60 -18.15
N ALA A 133 5.85 19.09 -19.39
CA ALA A 133 6.66 18.47 -20.44
C ALA A 133 8.16 18.38 -20.09
N ALA A 134 8.64 19.17 -19.12
CA ALA A 134 10.01 19.13 -18.60
C ALA A 134 10.13 18.41 -17.24
N ALA A 135 9.04 17.88 -16.67
CA ALA A 135 8.92 17.48 -15.28
C ALA A 135 9.32 16.01 -14.98
N SER A 136 10.51 15.59 -15.42
CA SER A 136 11.05 14.25 -15.12
C SER A 136 11.16 13.95 -13.61
N LYS A 137 11.39 14.99 -12.78
CA LYS A 137 11.58 14.81 -11.32
C LYS A 137 10.28 14.63 -10.54
N ILE A 138 9.16 15.18 -11.02
CA ILE A 138 7.88 15.14 -10.30
C ILE A 138 7.19 13.78 -10.50
N MET A 139 7.32 13.20 -11.69
CA MET A 139 6.83 11.85 -12.03
C MET A 139 7.37 10.75 -11.10
N ASN A 140 8.51 11.00 -10.45
CA ASN A 140 9.11 10.03 -9.53
C ASN A 140 8.37 9.92 -8.19
N PHE A 141 7.55 10.92 -7.83
CA PHE A 141 6.79 10.94 -6.58
C PHE A 141 5.33 10.53 -6.75
N LEU A 142 4.88 10.37 -8.00
CA LEU A 142 3.52 10.00 -8.34
C LEU A 142 3.33 8.49 -8.23
N THR A 143 2.21 8.11 -7.65
CA THR A 143 1.72 6.73 -7.63
C THR A 143 1.36 6.26 -9.05
N LYS A 144 1.17 4.95 -9.22
CA LYS A 144 0.77 4.37 -10.51
C LYS A 144 -0.58 4.91 -10.99
N GLU A 145 -1.51 5.05 -10.05
CA GLU A 145 -2.85 5.57 -10.29
C GLU A 145 -2.81 7.04 -10.74
N GLU A 146 -1.94 7.86 -10.13
CA GLU A 146 -1.76 9.27 -10.51
C GLU A 146 -1.13 9.42 -11.91
N THR A 147 -0.21 8.52 -12.27
CA THR A 147 0.47 8.55 -13.58
C THR A 147 -0.50 8.18 -14.71
N ASN A 148 -1.43 7.25 -14.50
CA ASN A 148 -2.42 6.85 -15.50
C ASN A 148 -3.42 7.97 -15.84
N CYS A 149 -3.70 8.89 -14.92
CA CYS A 149 -4.54 10.07 -15.20
C CYS A 149 -3.93 11.02 -16.26
N GLU A 150 -2.62 10.96 -16.51
CA GLU A 150 -1.96 11.78 -17.54
C GLU A 150 -2.31 11.32 -18.97
N ILE A 151 -2.51 10.01 -19.17
CA ILE A 151 -2.69 9.40 -20.49
C ILE A 151 -4.09 9.71 -21.07
N LEU A 152 -5.04 10.13 -20.24
CA LEU A 152 -6.42 10.46 -20.62
C LEU A 152 -6.61 11.92 -21.06
N SER A 153 -5.55 12.74 -21.12
CA SER A 153 -5.63 14.05 -21.76
C SER A 153 -5.40 13.93 -23.28
N PRO A 154 -6.32 14.43 -24.13
CA PRO A 154 -6.26 14.31 -25.59
C PRO A 154 -5.10 15.10 -26.23
#